data_AF-A0A849DGS6-F1
#
_entry.id   AF-A0A849DGS6-F1
#
_cell.length_a   1.000
_cell.length_b   1.000
_cell.length_c   1.000
_cell.angle_alpha   90.00
_cell.angle_beta   90.00
_cell.angle_gamma   90.00
#
_symmetry.space_group_name_H-M   'P 1'
#
loop_
_entity.id
_entity.type
_entity.pdbx_description
1 polymer ?
#
loop_
_entity_poly.entity_id
_entity_poly.type
_entity_poly.pdbx_seq_one_letter_code
_entity_poly.pdbx_strand_id
1 'polypeptide(L)' 'MKDGAKCNLCGATPNDGAKLHVDHIIPWAKGGETVLENLQILCEKCNVGKSDILPEEIEQKI' A
#
# COMPACT_ATOMS: atom_id res chain seq x y z
N MET A 1 -11.98 -5.10 9.74
CA MET A 1 -11.67 -3.85 9.00
C MET A 1 -12.97 -3.09 8.82
N LYS A 2 -13.00 -1.77 9.06
CA LYS A 2 -14.21 -0.95 8.88
C LYS A 2 -14.69 -1.01 7.42
N ASP A 3 -15.99 -0.94 7.23
CA ASP A 3 -16.64 -0.77 5.94
C ASP A 3 -15.99 0.42 5.20
N GLY A 4 -15.24 0.17 4.13
CA GLY A 4 -14.50 1.19 3.37
C GLY A 4 -12.99 1.03 3.30
N ALA A 5 -12.41 -0.04 3.89
CA ALA A 5 -11.01 -0.38 3.64
C ALA A 5 -10.80 -0.73 2.15
N LYS A 6 -9.94 0.03 1.48
CA LYS A 6 -9.58 -0.14 0.07
C LYS A 6 -8.07 0.01 -0.10
N CYS A 7 -7.55 -0.60 -1.16
CA CYS A 7 -6.18 -0.37 -1.59
C CYS A 7 -6.00 1.10 -2.00
N ASN A 8 -5.00 1.78 -1.44
CA ASN A 8 -4.70 3.18 -1.76
C ASN A 8 -4.15 3.37 -3.18
N LEU A 9 -3.63 2.32 -3.82
CA LEU A 9 -3.11 2.39 -5.20
C LEU A 9 -4.16 2.06 -6.27
N CYS A 10 -4.93 0.98 -6.11
CA CYS A 10 -5.86 0.52 -7.16
C CYS A 10 -7.35 0.57 -6.75
N GLY A 11 -7.66 0.91 -5.51
CA GLY A 11 -9.04 0.98 -5.02
C GLY A 11 -9.70 -0.37 -4.68
N ALA A 12 -9.03 -1.51 -4.91
CA ALA A 12 -9.60 -2.83 -4.60
C ALA A 12 -9.98 -2.98 -3.12
N THR A 13 -11.10 -3.64 -2.89
CA THR A 13 -11.71 -3.86 -1.57
C THR A 13 -11.81 -5.36 -1.25
N PRO A 14 -12.11 -5.75 0.00
CA PRO A 14 -12.39 -7.15 0.32
C PRO A 14 -13.57 -7.74 -0.46
N ASN A 15 -14.53 -6.89 -0.88
CA ASN A 15 -15.67 -7.32 -1.71
C ASN A 15 -15.24 -7.73 -3.12
N ASP A 16 -14.11 -7.21 -3.61
CA ASP A 16 -13.49 -7.63 -4.86
C ASP A 16 -12.63 -8.90 -4.68
N GLY A 17 -12.67 -9.53 -3.50
CA GLY A 17 -11.84 -10.68 -3.14
C GLY A 17 -10.38 -10.33 -2.83
N ALA A 18 -10.04 -9.04 -2.71
CA ALA A 18 -8.67 -8.63 -2.40
C ALA A 18 -8.33 -8.86 -0.93
N LYS A 19 -7.15 -9.46 -0.69
CA LYS A 19 -6.51 -9.45 0.63
C LYS A 19 -5.81 -8.11 0.83
N LEU A 20 -6.16 -7.43 1.92
CA LEU A 20 -5.60 -6.13 2.26
C LEU A 20 -4.52 -6.27 3.33
N HIS A 21 -3.46 -5.48 3.17
CA HIS A 21 -2.27 -5.45 4.01
C HIS A 21 -2.01 -4.01 4.45
N VAL A 22 -1.44 -3.85 5.64
CA VAL A 22 -0.85 -2.58 6.07
C VAL A 22 0.59 -2.56 5.57
N ASP A 23 0.96 -1.49 4.89
CA ASP A 23 2.29 -1.28 4.32
C ASP A 23 2.80 0.11 4.65
N HIS A 24 4.12 0.32 4.56
CA HIS A 24 4.73 1.63 4.73
C HIS A 24 4.71 2.43 3.43
N ILE A 25 4.35 3.72 3.49
CA ILE A 25 4.42 4.64 2.34
C ILE A 25 5.87 4.80 1.90
N ILE A 26 6.72 5.22 2.83
CA ILE A 26 8.18 5.15 2.72
C ILE A 26 8.60 3.79 3.26
N PRO A 27 9.21 2.89 2.45
CA PRO A 27 9.60 1.57 2.88
C PRO A 27 10.50 1.60 4.11
N TRP A 28 10.28 0.67 5.03
CA TRP A 28 11.12 0.53 6.23
C TRP A 28 12.61 0.38 5.88
N ALA A 29 12.93 -0.38 4.84
CA ALA A 29 14.30 -0.56 4.35
C ALA A 29 14.98 0.75 3.86
N LYS A 30 14.19 1.76 3.52
CA LYS A 30 14.66 3.10 3.12
C LYS A 30 14.55 4.13 4.26
N GLY A 31 14.39 3.68 5.51
CA GLY A 31 14.33 4.54 6.69
C GLY A 31 12.94 5.07 7.03
N GLY A 32 11.88 4.52 6.44
CA GLY A 32 10.50 4.90 6.78
C GLY A 32 10.11 4.48 8.20
N GLU A 33 9.54 5.40 8.96
CA GLU A 33 9.10 5.16 10.34
C GLU A 33 7.79 4.36 10.41
N THR A 34 7.61 3.55 11.44
CA THR A 34 6.33 2.84 11.69
C THR A 34 5.38 3.73 12.50
N VAL A 35 4.86 4.77 11.84
CA VAL A 35 3.91 5.74 12.39
C VAL A 35 2.66 5.81 11.52
N LEU A 36 1.50 6.18 12.07
CA LEU A 36 0.22 6.13 11.36
C LEU A 36 0.25 6.92 10.05
N GLU A 37 1.00 8.02 10.01
CA GLU A 37 1.19 8.91 8.86
C GLU A 37 1.97 8.24 7.72
N ASN A 38 2.80 7.25 8.04
CA ASN A 38 3.57 6.47 7.08
C ASN A 38 2.93 5.09 6.79
N LEU A 39 1.75 4.78 7.35
CA LEU A 39 1.06 3.53 7.08
C LEU A 39 -0.06 3.73 6.06
N GLN A 40 -0.19 2.78 5.15
CA GLN A 40 -1.26 2.74 4.14
C GLN A 40 -1.82 1.34 4.00
N ILE A 41 -3.01 1.23 3.38
CA ILE A 41 -3.65 -0.04 3.07
C ILE A 41 -3.40 -0.36 1.60
N LEU A 42 -2.82 -1.52 1.31
CA LEU A 42 -2.62 -2.02 -0.05
C LEU A 42 -3.23 -3.41 -0.22
N CYS A 43 -3.70 -3.73 -1.42
CA CYS A 43 -4.00 -5.13 -1.73
C CYS A 43 -2.71 -5.93 -1.94
N GLU A 44 -2.75 -7.25 -1.76
CA GLU A 44 -1.60 -8.15 -1.94
C GLU A 44 -0.81 -7.87 -3.24
N LYS A 45 -1.50 -7.73 -4.38
CA LYS A 45 -0.87 -7.45 -5.68
C LYS A 45 -0.10 -6.13 -5.70
N CYS A 46 -0.72 -5.06 -5.20
CA CYS A 46 -0.10 -3.74 -5.13
C CYS A 46 1.03 -3.69 -4.10
N ASN A 47 0.87 -4.38 -2.97
CA ASN A 47 1.89 -4.48 -1.93
C ASN A 47 3.15 -5.18 -2.45
N VAL A 48 2.99 -6.35 -3.10
CA VAL A 48 4.10 -7.08 -3.71
C VAL A 48 4.73 -6.29 -4.85
N GLY A 49 3.92 -5.62 -5.68
CA GLY A 49 4.40 -4.78 -6.78
C GLY A 49 5.15 -3.53 -6.30
N LYS A 50 4.76 -2.94 -5.17
CA LYS A 50 5.45 -1.80 -4.57
C LYS A 50 6.81 -2.20 -3.99
N SER A 51 6.92 -3.33 -3.29
CA SER A 51 8.18 -3.73 -2.65
C SER A 51 8.77 -2.59 -1.80
N ASP A 52 10.03 -2.22 -2.04
CA ASP A 52 10.80 -1.15 -1.44
C ASP A 52 10.91 0.09 -2.34
N ILE A 53 10.00 0.23 -3.31
CA ILE A 53 9.92 1.39 -4.21
C ILE A 53 9.32 2.59 -3.46
N LEU A 54 9.90 3.77 -3.64
CA LEU A 54 9.38 5.01 -3.08
C LEU A 54 8.15 5.47 -3.87
N PRO A 55 7.18 6.17 -3.24
CA PRO A 55 5.98 6.65 -3.94
C PRO A 55 6.28 7.46 -5.21
N GLU A 56 7.32 8.30 -5.17
CA GLU A 56 7.79 9.13 -6.30
C GLU A 56 8.23 8.29 -7.52
N GLU A 57 8.65 7.05 -7.28
CA GLU A 57 9.11 6.13 -8.32
C GLU A 57 7.95 5.28 -8.90
N ILE A 58 6.77 5.29 -8.26
CA ILE A 58 5.57 4.54 -8.70
C ILE A 58 4.85 5.26 -9.85
N GLU A 59 4.89 6.60 -9.92
CA GLU A 59 4.22 7.40 -10.96
C GLU A 59 4.82 7.25 -12.37
N GLN A 60 5.98 6.60 -12.53
CA GLN A 60 6.65 6.45 -13.83
C GLN A 60 6.31 5.15 -14.59
N LYS A 61 5.32 4.37 -14.13
CA LYS A 61 4.96 3.08 -14.72
C LYS A 61 3.46 2.88 -15.06
N ILE A 62 2.69 3.97 -15.17
CA ILE A 62 1.30 3.93 -15.66
C ILE A 62 1.19 4.74 -16.95
#